data_AF-A0A8W8MFD8-F1
#
_entry.id   AF-A0A8W8MFD8-F1
#
_cell.length_a   1.000
_cell.length_b   1.000
_cell.length_c   1.000
_cell.angle_alpha   90.00
_cell.angle_beta   90.00
_cell.angle_gamma   90.00
#
_symmetry.space_group_name_H-M   'P 1'
#
loop_
_entity.id
_entity.type
_entity.pdbx_description
1 polymer ?
#
loop_
_entity_poly.entity_id
_entity_poly.type
_entity_poly.pdbx_seq_one_letter_code
_entity_poly.pdbx_strand_id
1 'polypeptide(L)'
;LAHHRHGLQIHEYGDMSQGCGSVGELYHYEHAPNHENPGDLGDIVDDASGAVHSSRAFDWLHIDLTDGILGRSLVILQGDHNHPDSEQIACCVIGRAQAH
;
A
#
# COMPACT_ATOMS: atom_id res chain seq x y z
N LEU A 1 3.69 18.37 12.48
CA LEU A 1 2.94 17.11 12.68
C LEU A 1 2.12 16.88 11.43
N ALA A 2 2.47 15.83 10.68
CA ALA A 2 1.90 15.46 9.40
C ALA A 2 0.50 14.83 9.56
N HIS A 3 -0.38 15.47 10.35
CA HIS A 3 -1.71 14.93 10.67
C HIS A 3 -2.58 14.68 9.44
N HIS A 4 -2.25 15.34 8.32
CA HIS A 4 -2.93 15.17 7.04
C HIS A 4 -2.15 14.32 6.03
N ARG A 5 -1.08 13.62 6.43
CA ARG A 5 -0.39 12.69 5.53
C ARG A 5 -0.64 11.28 5.98
N HIS A 6 -0.89 10.45 4.99
CA HIS A 6 -1.05 9.03 5.15
C HIS A 6 -0.15 8.32 4.15
N GLY A 7 0.83 7.57 4.64
CA GLY A 7 1.63 6.70 3.81
C GLY A 7 0.75 5.63 3.15
N LEU A 8 1.01 5.34 1.88
CA LEU A 8 0.32 4.30 1.13
C LEU A 8 1.35 3.25 0.69
N GLN A 9 1.13 2.00 1.11
CA GLN A 9 2.11 0.92 0.91
C GLN A 9 1.43 -0.36 0.43
N ILE A 10 2.14 -1.15 -0.39
CA ILE A 10 1.80 -2.53 -0.73
C ILE A 10 2.75 -3.44 0.03
N HIS A 11 2.21 -4.43 0.74
CA HIS A 11 2.98 -5.41 1.48
C HIS A 11 2.86 -6.80 0.85
N GLU A 12 3.85 -7.66 1.12
CA GLU A 12 4.02 -8.95 0.45
C GLU A 12 2.86 -9.93 0.67
N TYR A 13 2.20 -9.91 1.83
CA TYR A 13 1.14 -10.85 2.16
C TYR A 13 -0.23 -10.18 2.22
N GLY A 14 -1.24 -10.93 1.77
CA GLY A 14 -2.65 -10.68 2.07
C GLY A 14 -3.14 -11.38 3.34
N ASP A 15 -2.24 -11.80 4.24
CA ASP A 15 -2.64 -12.45 5.50
C ASP A 15 -3.22 -11.41 6.48
N MET A 16 -4.49 -11.58 6.81
CA MET A 16 -5.26 -10.73 7.71
C MET A 16 -5.54 -11.41 9.06
N SER A 17 -4.89 -12.54 9.35
CA SER A 17 -5.10 -13.33 10.58
C SER A 17 -4.83 -12.53 11.87
N GLN A 18 -3.99 -11.49 11.80
CA GLN A 18 -3.71 -10.55 12.89
C GLN A 18 -4.01 -9.10 12.48
N GLY A 19 -5.00 -8.88 11.61
CA GLY A 19 -5.22 -7.58 11.00
C GLY A 19 -4.00 -7.16 10.18
N CYS A 20 -3.53 -5.92 10.32
CA CYS A 20 -2.40 -5.44 9.56
C CYS A 20 -1.04 -5.98 10.07
N GLY A 21 -1.00 -6.55 11.29
CA GLY A 21 0.23 -7.09 11.87
C GLY A 21 0.80 -8.32 11.15
N SER A 22 0.03 -8.96 10.26
CA SER A 22 0.43 -10.16 9.52
C SER A 22 0.71 -9.91 8.02
N VAL A 23 0.73 -8.65 7.57
CA VAL A 23 0.90 -8.32 6.14
C VAL A 23 2.33 -8.46 5.60
N GLY A 24 3.31 -8.64 6.50
CA GLY A 24 4.73 -8.82 6.13
C GLY A 24 5.44 -7.52 5.79
N GLU A 25 6.57 -7.65 5.10
CA GLU A 25 7.40 -6.54 4.63
C GLU A 25 6.81 -5.83 3.40
N LEU A 26 7.42 -4.72 2.99
CA LEU A 26 7.07 -4.03 1.74
C LEU A 26 7.23 -4.95 0.54
N TYR A 27 6.33 -4.84 -0.43
CA TYR A 27 6.47 -5.50 -1.72
C TYR A 27 7.83 -5.18 -2.36
N HIS A 28 8.58 -6.24 -2.70
CA HIS A 28 10.02 -6.19 -2.94
C HIS A 28 10.43 -6.06 -4.42
N TYR A 29 11.69 -5.66 -4.60
CA TYR A 29 12.36 -5.41 -5.88
C TYR A 29 12.34 -6.59 -6.86
N GLU A 30 12.28 -7.84 -6.37
CA GLU A 30 12.32 -9.02 -7.26
C GLU A 30 11.15 -9.04 -8.25
N HIS A 31 10.04 -8.39 -7.89
CA HIS A 31 8.86 -8.26 -8.73
C HIS A 31 8.82 -6.95 -9.55
N ALA A 32 9.78 -6.04 -9.33
CA ALA A 32 9.94 -4.77 -10.05
C ALA A 32 11.41 -4.33 -10.02
N PRO A 33 12.31 -5.02 -10.75
CA PRO A 33 13.76 -4.95 -10.53
C PRO A 33 14.43 -3.59 -10.80
N ASN A 34 13.70 -2.65 -11.41
CA ASN A 34 14.15 -1.28 -11.68
C ASN A 34 13.61 -0.26 -10.65
N HIS A 35 12.92 -0.72 -9.60
CA HIS A 35 12.34 0.11 -8.54
C HIS A 35 12.89 -0.32 -7.18
N GLU A 36 13.49 0.63 -6.46
CA GLU A 36 14.14 0.38 -5.16
C GLU A 36 13.11 -0.02 -4.09
N ASN A 37 11.96 0.66 -4.04
CA ASN A 37 10.86 0.39 -3.11
C ASN A 37 9.53 0.28 -3.87
N PRO A 38 9.27 -0.82 -4.59
CA PRO A 38 8.10 -0.89 -5.47
C PRO A 38 6.77 -0.98 -4.72
N GLY A 39 6.81 -1.38 -3.45
CA GLY A 39 5.66 -1.35 -2.55
C GLY A 39 5.38 0.01 -1.92
N ASP A 40 6.30 0.96 -1.97
CA ASP A 40 6.09 2.30 -1.45
C ASP A 40 5.42 3.18 -2.51
N LEU A 41 4.16 3.57 -2.26
CA LEU A 41 3.37 4.38 -3.19
C LEU A 41 3.38 5.88 -2.82
N GLY A 42 4.14 6.25 -1.78
CA GLY A 42 4.24 7.61 -1.24
C GLY A 42 3.05 8.03 -0.36
N ASP A 43 2.94 9.33 -0.10
CA ASP A 43 1.89 9.87 0.78
C ASP A 43 0.63 10.24 0.01
N ILE A 44 -0.56 9.96 0.55
CA ILE A 44 -1.80 10.66 0.23
C ILE A 44 -2.07 11.74 1.30
N VAL A 45 -2.84 12.76 0.91
CA VAL A 45 -3.17 13.90 1.76
C VAL A 45 -4.69 14.06 1.81
N ASP A 46 -5.26 14.05 3.00
CA ASP A 46 -6.68 14.30 3.21
C ASP A 46 -7.02 15.80 3.21
N ASP A 47 -8.28 16.09 2.89
CA ASP A 47 -8.83 17.42 3.01
C ASP A 47 -9.27 17.74 4.45
N ALA A 48 -9.83 18.93 4.67
CA ALA A 48 -10.31 19.36 5.99
C ALA A 48 -11.42 18.46 6.60
N SER A 49 -12.03 17.57 5.80
CA SER A 49 -13.01 16.58 6.26
C SER A 49 -12.41 15.20 6.53
N GLY A 50 -11.11 15.01 6.28
CA GLY A 50 -10.45 13.71 6.38
C GLY A 50 -10.64 12.83 5.14
N ALA A 51 -11.13 13.39 4.03
CA ALA A 51 -11.37 12.64 2.81
C ALA A 51 -10.17 12.76 1.85
N VAL A 52 -9.84 11.66 1.18
CA VAL A 52 -8.82 11.62 0.13
C VAL A 52 -9.48 11.28 -1.21
N HIS A 53 -9.17 12.08 -2.23
CA HIS A 53 -9.45 11.74 -3.63
C HIS A 53 -8.15 11.79 -4.43
N SER A 54 -7.61 10.63 -4.80
CA SER A 54 -6.35 10.53 -5.54
C SER A 54 -6.43 9.43 -6.60
N SER A 55 -5.85 9.70 -7.76
CA SER A 55 -5.64 8.72 -8.81
C SER A 55 -4.17 8.72 -9.19
N ARG A 56 -3.55 7.53 -9.16
CA ARG A 56 -2.14 7.33 -9.49
C ARG A 56 -2.02 6.18 -10.48
N ALA A 57 -1.00 6.25 -11.33
CA ALA A 57 -0.67 5.19 -12.26
C ALA A 57 0.80 4.78 -12.02
N PHE A 58 1.02 3.48 -11.92
CA PHE A 58 2.33 2.88 -11.70
C PHE A 58 2.52 1.82 -12.79
N ASP A 59 3.53 1.98 -13.63
CA ASP A 59 3.76 1.10 -14.80
C ASP A 59 4.53 -0.19 -14.43
N TRP A 60 5.11 -0.25 -13.23
CA TRP A 60 5.78 -1.43 -12.70
C TRP A 60 4.87 -2.37 -11.90
N LEU A 61 3.61 -2.00 -11.66
CA LEU A 61 2.66 -2.86 -10.96
C LEU A 61 1.90 -3.73 -11.95
N HIS A 62 1.98 -5.04 -11.77
CA HIS A 62 1.31 -6.02 -12.62
C HIS A 62 0.15 -6.71 -11.90
N ILE A 63 -0.90 -7.07 -12.64
CA ILE A 63 -2.08 -7.78 -12.14
C ILE A 63 -1.98 -9.25 -12.57
N ASP A 64 -1.04 -9.98 -11.98
CA ASP A 64 -0.87 -11.42 -12.16
C ASP A 64 -0.64 -12.12 -10.80
N LEU A 65 -0.56 -13.45 -10.80
CA LEU A 65 -0.47 -14.28 -9.59
C LEU A 65 0.95 -14.66 -9.17
N THR A 66 1.93 -14.57 -10.08
CA THR A 66 3.29 -15.07 -9.81
C THR A 66 4.15 -13.96 -9.23
N ASP A 67 4.11 -12.79 -9.85
CA ASP A 67 4.93 -11.62 -9.48
C ASP A 67 4.09 -10.36 -9.27
N GLY A 68 2.86 -10.32 -9.76
CA GLY A 68 1.97 -9.16 -9.69
C GLY A 68 1.20 -9.05 -8.37
N ILE A 69 0.61 -7.89 -8.09
CA ILE A 69 0.08 -7.49 -6.77
C ILE A 69 -1.21 -8.20 -6.30
N LEU A 70 -1.74 -9.17 -7.04
CA LEU A 70 -2.95 -9.88 -6.62
C LEU A 70 -2.67 -10.75 -5.38
N GLY A 71 -3.59 -10.72 -4.40
CA GLY A 71 -3.46 -11.47 -3.16
C GLY A 71 -2.48 -10.85 -2.14
N ARG A 72 -1.82 -9.75 -2.50
CA ARG A 72 -1.03 -8.90 -1.59
C ARG A 72 -1.94 -7.95 -0.84
N SER A 73 -1.38 -7.13 0.04
CA SER A 73 -2.17 -6.14 0.79
C SER A 73 -1.81 -4.70 0.43
N LEU A 74 -2.81 -3.83 0.50
CA LEU A 74 -2.66 -2.38 0.51
C LEU A 74 -2.80 -1.91 1.95
N VAL A 75 -1.88 -1.08 2.42
CA VAL A 75 -1.78 -0.58 3.80
C VAL A 75 -1.78 0.95 3.78
N ILE A 76 -2.51 1.55 4.72
CA ILE A 76 -2.54 2.99 4.97
C ILE A 76 -1.91 3.25 6.32
N LEU A 77 -0.97 4.20 6.37
CA LEU A 77 -0.29 4.63 7.58
C LEU A 77 -0.88 5.94 8.14
N GLN A 78 -0.78 6.13 9.46
CA GLN A 78 -0.88 7.42 10.10
C GLN A 78 0.53 8.03 10.19
N GLY A 79 0.76 9.12 9.45
CA GLY A 79 2.11 9.63 9.20
C GLY A 79 2.51 9.42 7.75
N ASP A 80 3.72 9.86 7.38
CA ASP A 80 4.22 9.69 6.02
C ASP A 80 4.77 8.27 5.76
N HIS A 81 4.98 7.92 4.49
CA HIS A 81 5.40 6.60 4.04
C HIS A 81 6.81 6.17 4.46
N ASN A 82 7.65 7.07 5.01
CA ASN A 82 9.05 6.77 5.33
C ASN A 82 9.42 7.07 6.79
N HIS A 83 8.49 7.60 7.59
CA HIS A 83 8.74 7.89 9.00
C HIS A 83 8.71 6.60 9.84
N PRO A 84 9.72 6.35 10.69
CA PRO A 84 9.79 5.13 11.51
C PRO A 84 8.67 5.03 12.55
N ASP A 85 8.09 6.16 12.94
CA ASP A 85 6.97 6.22 13.90
C ASP A 85 5.58 6.15 13.21
N SER A 86 5.53 5.91 11.90
CA SER A 86 4.24 5.77 11.20
C SER A 86 3.55 4.46 11.58
N GLU A 87 2.27 4.54 11.92
CA GLU A 87 1.48 3.39 12.38
C GLU A 87 0.50 2.91 11.30
N GLN A 88 0.36 1.60 11.14
CA GLN A 88 -0.66 1.03 10.24
C GLN A 88 -2.06 1.26 10.81
N ILE A 89 -2.92 1.99 10.08
CA ILE A 89 -4.28 2.31 10.52
C ILE A 89 -5.37 1.61 9.71
N ALA A 90 -5.05 1.12 8.52
CA ALA A 90 -5.94 0.30 7.72
C ALA A 90 -5.14 -0.60 6.78
N CYS A 91 -5.70 -1.76 6.44
CA CYS A 91 -5.16 -2.65 5.45
C CYS A 91 -6.28 -3.48 4.80
N CYS A 92 -6.04 -3.94 3.58
CA CYS A 92 -6.95 -4.86 2.88
C CYS A 92 -6.21 -5.69 1.84
N VAL A 93 -6.83 -6.79 1.41
CA VAL A 93 -6.29 -7.64 0.34
C VAL A 93 -6.65 -7.07 -1.03
N ILE A 94 -5.68 -7.04 -1.93
CA ILE A 94 -5.85 -6.67 -3.33
C ILE A 94 -6.46 -7.87 -4.07
N GLY A 95 -7.78 -7.81 -4.26
CA GLY A 95 -8.57 -8.84 -4.92
C GLY A 95 -9.01 -8.47 -6.35
N ARG A 96 -9.53 -9.45 -7.08
CA ARG A 96 -10.20 -9.21 -8.35
C ARG A 96 -11.63 -8.74 -8.10
N ALA A 97 -12.03 -7.68 -8.79
CA ALA A 97 -13.42 -7.23 -8.84
C ALA A 97 -13.92 -7.27 -10.28
N GLN A 98 -15.22 -7.50 -10.46
CA GLN A 98 -15.86 -7.27 -11.75
C GLN A 98 -16.20 -5.77 -11.84
N ALA A 99 -15.74 -5.12 -12.90
CA ALA A 99 -16.24 -3.79 -13.24
C ALA A 99 -17.68 -3.95 -13.76
N HIS A 100 -18.61 -3.21 -13.16
CA HIS A 100 -19.98 -3.10 -13.62
C HIS A 100 -20.13 -2.01 -14.67
#